data_AF-A0A8X7WQ32-F1
#
_entry.id   AF-A0A8X7WQ32-F1
#
_cell.length_a   1.000
_cell.length_b   1.000
_cell.length_c   1.000
_cell.angle_alpha   90.00
_cell.angle_beta   90.00
_cell.angle_gamma   90.00
#
_symmetry.space_group_name_H-M   'P 1'
#
loop_
_entity.id
_entity.type
_entity.pdbx_description
1 polymer ?
#
loop_
_entity_poly.entity_id
_entity_poly.type
_entity_poly.pdbx_seq_one_letter_code
_entity_poly.pdbx_strand_id
1 'polypeptide(L)'
;MLVPGYGSSIGSWFKKQYPKQNKTFDVFAIEADKAFHDEYKIKKKVQLLPYAAWGMGRIQPVKKSSSSLAGEVNLIQGFDFADWLKKSVRERDFVVMKMDVEGTEFDLIPRLIKTGAICLIDELFLECHYNRWQRCCPGQRSQKYNKTYNQCLQLFTSAQTKWVLVHQWW
;
A
#
# COMPACT_ATOMS: atom_id res chain seq x y z
N MET A 1 10.72 22.03 5.46
CA MET A 1 9.49 22.49 6.14
C MET A 1 8.65 21.26 6.38
N LEU A 2 8.23 21.05 7.62
CA LEU A 2 7.71 19.79 8.17
C LEU A 2 6.36 19.44 7.50
N VAL A 3 6.24 18.24 6.94
CA VAL A 3 4.98 17.74 6.38
C VAL A 3 4.12 17.25 7.55
N PRO A 4 2.90 17.79 7.76
CA PRO A 4 2.01 17.32 8.81
C PRO A 4 1.65 15.86 8.54
N GLY A 5 1.67 15.04 9.58
CA GLY A 5 1.19 13.67 9.50
C GLY A 5 -0.23 13.65 8.94
N TYR A 6 -0.37 13.10 7.73
CA TYR A 6 -1.67 12.69 7.24
C TYR A 6 -2.08 11.48 8.07
N GLY A 7 -2.86 11.70 9.13
CA GLY A 7 -3.76 10.65 9.62
C GLY A 7 -4.56 10.09 8.44
N SER A 8 -4.97 8.83 8.51
CA SER A 8 -5.43 8.06 7.35
C SER A 8 -6.26 8.88 6.34
N SER A 9 -5.66 9.11 5.17
CA SER A 9 -6.18 9.93 4.07
C SER A 9 -7.53 9.44 3.49
N ILE A 10 -8.00 8.28 3.93
CA ILE A 10 -9.34 7.73 3.67
C ILE A 10 -10.45 8.65 4.21
N GLY A 11 -10.18 9.44 5.26
CA GLY A 11 -11.22 10.27 5.89
C GLY A 11 -11.63 11.49 5.05
N SER A 12 -10.76 12.50 5.00
CA SER A 12 -11.13 13.85 4.54
C SER A 12 -11.02 14.05 3.03
N TRP A 13 -10.03 13.41 2.38
CA TRP A 13 -9.82 13.55 0.94
C TRP A 13 -10.74 12.63 0.14
N PHE A 14 -10.76 11.34 0.47
CA PHE A 14 -11.51 10.34 -0.32
C PHE A 14 -13.01 10.67 -0.37
N LYS A 15 -13.60 11.05 0.77
CA LYS A 15 -15.03 11.43 0.86
C LYS A 15 -15.41 12.70 0.08
N LYS A 16 -14.43 13.55 -0.26
CA LYS A 16 -14.67 14.74 -1.09
C LYS A 16 -14.69 14.40 -2.58
N GLN A 17 -13.90 13.41 -2.98
CA GLN A 17 -13.75 13.00 -4.39
C GLN A 17 -14.68 11.83 -4.76
N TYR A 18 -15.08 11.02 -3.78
CA TYR A 18 -15.94 9.86 -3.91
C TYR A 18 -17.06 9.89 -2.85
N PRO A 19 -18.27 9.39 -3.17
CA PRO A 19 -18.60 8.69 -4.40
C PRO A 19 -18.89 9.58 -5.61
N LYS A 20 -18.41 9.15 -6.80
CA LYS A 20 -18.89 9.67 -8.08
C LYS A 20 -20.28 9.08 -8.35
N GLN A 21 -21.19 9.85 -8.96
CA GLN A 21 -22.51 9.37 -9.44
C GLN A 21 -23.47 8.81 -8.35
N ASN A 22 -23.38 9.30 -7.11
CA ASN A 22 -24.29 8.91 -6.00
C ASN A 22 -24.27 7.41 -5.64
N LYS A 23 -23.22 6.66 -6.01
CA LYS A 23 -23.05 5.24 -5.66
C LYS A 23 -22.04 5.04 -4.53
N THR A 24 -22.44 4.45 -3.41
CA THR A 24 -21.53 4.26 -2.27
C THR A 24 -20.43 3.23 -2.53
N PHE A 25 -19.28 3.41 -1.88
CA PHE A 25 -18.18 2.45 -1.88
C PHE A 25 -18.21 1.59 -0.61
N ASP A 26 -17.89 0.31 -0.77
CA ASP A 26 -17.41 -0.52 0.33
C ASP A 26 -15.93 -0.21 0.55
N VAL A 27 -15.58 0.32 1.72
CA VAL A 27 -14.22 0.79 2.00
C VAL A 27 -13.49 -0.22 2.86
N PHE A 28 -12.35 -0.69 2.37
CA PHE A 28 -11.44 -1.57 3.09
C PHE A 28 -10.15 -0.83 3.43
N ALA A 29 -9.69 -0.96 4.67
CA ALA A 29 -8.38 -0.50 5.10
C ALA A 29 -7.51 -1.73 5.38
N ILE A 30 -6.42 -1.91 4.64
CA ILE A 30 -5.46 -3.00 4.87
C ILE A 30 -4.26 -2.40 5.60
N GLU A 31 -4.11 -2.72 6.87
CA GLU A 31 -3.11 -2.10 7.73
C GLU A 31 -2.56 -3.09 8.75
N ALA A 32 -1.26 -3.37 8.65
CA ALA A 32 -0.57 -4.31 9.51
C ALA A 32 -0.16 -3.68 10.86
N ASP A 33 0.14 -2.38 10.86
CA ASP A 33 0.60 -1.68 12.06
C ASP A 33 -0.58 -1.36 13.00
N LYS A 34 -0.51 -1.96 14.18
CA LYS A 34 -1.50 -1.83 15.24
C LYS A 34 -1.69 -0.39 15.69
N ALA A 35 -0.68 0.47 15.53
CA ALA A 35 -0.75 1.89 15.88
C ALA A 35 -1.90 2.62 15.17
N PHE A 36 -2.31 2.15 13.99
CA PHE A 36 -3.37 2.77 13.20
C PHE A 36 -4.72 2.05 13.31
N HIS A 37 -4.78 0.88 13.97
CA HIS A 37 -5.99 0.06 14.02
C HIS A 37 -7.17 0.79 14.66
N ASP A 38 -6.92 1.48 15.77
CA ASP A 38 -7.97 2.22 16.47
C ASP A 38 -8.47 3.40 15.63
N GLU A 39 -7.59 4.03 14.85
CA GLU A 39 -7.98 5.08 13.90
C GLU A 39 -8.98 4.55 12.85
N TYR A 40 -8.77 3.34 12.35
CA TYR A 40 -9.64 2.74 11.34
C TYR A 40 -10.94 2.16 11.93
N LYS A 41 -10.88 1.52 13.11
CA LYS A 41 -12.05 0.90 13.75
C LYS A 41 -13.14 1.91 14.11
N ILE A 42 -12.76 3.14 14.46
CA ILE A 42 -13.72 4.19 14.79
C ILE A 42 -14.38 4.82 13.56
N LYS A 43 -13.82 4.61 12.35
CA LYS A 43 -14.38 5.18 11.11
C LYS A 43 -15.60 4.36 10.67
N LYS A 44 -16.78 4.98 10.68
CA LYS A 44 -18.02 4.38 10.16
C LYS A 44 -17.83 3.94 8.69
N LYS A 45 -18.34 2.75 8.36
CA LYS A 45 -18.32 2.13 7.01
C LYS A 45 -16.92 1.83 6.46
N VAL A 46 -15.94 1.60 7.33
CA VAL A 46 -14.60 1.10 6.94
C VAL A 46 -14.41 -0.29 7.54
N GLN A 47 -14.01 -1.25 6.71
CA GLN A 47 -13.65 -2.61 7.12
C GLN A 47 -12.13 -2.71 7.25
N LEU A 48 -11.62 -2.88 8.47
CA LEU A 48 -10.18 -3.07 8.71
C LEU A 48 -9.78 -4.52 8.47
N LEU A 49 -8.76 -4.72 7.64
CA LEU A 49 -8.07 -5.98 7.40
C LEU A 49 -6.67 -5.87 8.02
N PRO A 50 -6.47 -6.39 9.25
CA PRO A 50 -5.25 -6.19 10.03
C PRO A 50 -4.13 -7.16 9.60
N TYR A 51 -3.82 -7.18 8.30
CA TYR A 51 -2.89 -8.11 7.68
C TYR A 51 -1.83 -7.36 6.89
N ALA A 52 -0.65 -7.98 6.76
CA ALA A 52 0.35 -7.51 5.83
C ALA A 52 0.14 -8.15 4.44
N ALA A 53 0.28 -7.37 3.37
CA ALA A 53 0.23 -7.93 2.03
C ALA A 53 1.47 -8.80 1.76
N TRP A 54 1.28 -10.07 1.38
CA TRP A 54 2.36 -11.01 1.09
C TRP A 54 3.01 -10.71 -0.26
N GLY A 55 4.34 -10.91 -0.35
CA GLY A 55 5.16 -10.54 -1.50
C GLY A 55 6.06 -9.32 -1.25
N MET A 56 5.96 -8.69 -0.08
CA MET A 56 6.75 -7.55 0.36
C MET A 56 8.16 -7.99 0.80
N GLY A 57 9.23 -7.47 0.18
CA GLY A 57 10.62 -7.84 0.46
C GLY A 57 11.13 -7.61 1.90
N ARG A 58 10.33 -6.98 2.79
CA ARG A 58 10.60 -6.86 4.23
C ARG A 58 9.99 -7.98 5.09
N ILE A 59 9.03 -8.73 4.57
CA ILE A 59 8.33 -9.79 5.29
C ILE A 59 8.72 -11.11 4.65
N GLN A 60 9.67 -11.81 5.28
CA GLN A 60 10.05 -13.15 4.82
C GLN A 60 9.17 -14.22 5.48
N PRO A 61 8.79 -15.28 4.73
CA PRO A 61 8.28 -16.50 5.35
C PRO A 61 9.27 -16.98 6.41
N VAL A 62 8.81 -17.11 7.66
CA VAL A 62 9.64 -17.71 8.71
C VAL A 62 9.87 -19.18 8.35
N LYS A 63 11.10 -19.53 7.95
CA LYS A 63 11.57 -20.92 8.08
C LYS A 63 11.70 -21.17 9.59
N LYS A 64 10.98 -22.14 10.14
CA LYS A 64 11.10 -22.53 11.55
C LYS A 64 12.55 -22.98 11.83
N SER A 65 13.39 -22.03 12.23
CA SER A 65 14.72 -22.28 12.77
C SER A 65 14.64 -21.98 14.25
N SER A 66 14.71 -23.04 15.05
CA SER A 66 14.86 -22.99 16.50
C SER A 66 16.20 -22.36 16.86
N SER A 67 16.27 -21.05 16.93
CA SER A 67 17.39 -20.35 17.55
C SER A 67 16.90 -19.08 18.23
N SER A 68 16.69 -19.22 19.53
CA SER A 68 16.56 -18.15 20.50
C SER A 68 17.77 -17.22 20.42
N LEU A 69 17.61 -15.99 19.90
CA LEU A 69 18.35 -14.79 20.32
C LEU A 69 17.85 -13.54 19.56
N ALA A 70 17.42 -12.56 20.37
CA ALA A 70 17.36 -11.11 20.14
C ALA A 70 16.41 -10.52 19.07
N GLY A 71 15.25 -10.06 19.56
CA GLY A 71 14.32 -9.16 18.89
C GLY A 71 12.91 -9.70 18.97
N GLU A 72 12.00 -8.99 19.62
CA GLU A 72 10.57 -9.31 19.60
C GLU A 72 10.04 -9.12 18.17
N VAL A 73 10.16 -10.17 17.35
CA VAL A 73 9.64 -10.17 15.99
C VAL A 73 8.12 -10.28 16.10
N ASN A 74 7.42 -9.18 15.88
CA ASN A 74 5.96 -9.19 15.75
C ASN A 74 5.58 -10.02 14.53
N LEU A 75 5.15 -11.27 14.77
CA LEU A 75 4.60 -12.14 13.74
C LEU A 75 3.23 -11.58 13.32
N ILE A 76 3.16 -10.99 12.14
CA ILE A 76 1.91 -10.50 11.55
C ILE A 76 1.50 -11.51 10.47
N GLN A 77 0.23 -11.88 10.48
CA GLN A 77 -0.32 -12.74 9.43
C GLN A 77 -0.26 -12.01 8.09
N GLY A 78 0.49 -12.58 7.16
CA GLY A 78 0.52 -12.14 5.77
C GLY A 78 -0.61 -12.78 4.95
N PHE A 79 -1.10 -12.09 3.93
CA PHE A 79 -2.05 -12.64 2.97
C PHE A 79 -1.70 -12.21 1.54
N ASP A 80 -1.92 -13.07 0.54
CA ASP A 80 -1.70 -12.68 -0.85
C ASP A 80 -2.79 -11.69 -1.28
N PHE A 81 -2.39 -10.41 -1.39
CA PHE A 81 -3.29 -9.33 -1.76
C PHE A 81 -3.89 -9.51 -3.16
N ALA A 82 -3.12 -10.06 -4.11
CA ALA A 82 -3.62 -10.30 -5.46
C ALA A 82 -4.73 -11.36 -5.46
N ASP A 83 -4.55 -12.43 -4.70
CA ASP A 83 -5.56 -13.48 -4.56
C ASP A 83 -6.79 -13.00 -3.80
N TRP A 84 -6.60 -12.18 -2.75
CA TRP A 84 -7.71 -11.56 -2.04
C TRP A 84 -8.53 -10.66 -2.96
N LEU A 85 -7.87 -9.77 -3.71
CA LEU A 85 -8.55 -8.86 -4.63
C LEU A 85 -9.43 -9.64 -5.61
N LYS A 86 -8.89 -10.68 -6.25
CA LYS A 86 -9.64 -11.56 -7.17
C LYS A 86 -10.83 -12.28 -6.54
N LYS A 87 -10.81 -12.54 -5.24
CA LYS A 87 -11.92 -13.17 -4.51
C LYS A 87 -12.95 -12.14 -4.03
N SER A 88 -12.54 -10.89 -3.86
CA SER A 88 -13.34 -9.83 -3.26
C SER A 88 -14.07 -8.96 -4.28
N VAL A 89 -13.52 -8.78 -5.48
CA VAL A 89 -14.10 -7.90 -6.51
C VAL A 89 -14.40 -8.66 -7.80
N ARG A 90 -15.39 -8.19 -8.54
CA ARG A 90 -15.75 -8.69 -9.87
C ARG A 90 -15.33 -7.65 -10.92
N GLU A 91 -15.16 -8.09 -12.16
CA GLU A 91 -14.77 -7.22 -13.29
C GLU A 91 -15.72 -6.04 -13.56
N ARG A 92 -16.96 -6.09 -13.06
CA ARG A 92 -17.97 -5.03 -13.19
C ARG A 92 -17.95 -4.00 -12.05
N ASP A 93 -17.24 -4.29 -10.98
CA ASP A 93 -17.17 -3.41 -9.82
C ASP A 93 -16.13 -2.30 -10.10
N PHE A 94 -16.40 -1.07 -9.68
CA PHE A 94 -15.48 0.05 -9.86
C PHE A 94 -14.56 0.18 -8.64
N VAL A 95 -13.27 -0.05 -8.83
CA VAL A 95 -12.29 -0.19 -7.76
C VAL A 95 -11.29 0.96 -7.77
N VAL A 96 -11.25 1.68 -6.65
CA VAL A 96 -10.26 2.72 -6.39
C VAL A 96 -9.30 2.21 -5.31
N MET A 97 -8.02 2.17 -5.61
CA MET A 97 -6.98 1.75 -4.68
C MET A 97 -6.06 2.92 -4.34
N LYS A 98 -5.89 3.23 -3.06
CA LYS A 98 -4.79 4.08 -2.58
C LYS A 98 -3.74 3.20 -1.91
N MET A 99 -2.48 3.42 -2.25
CA MET A 99 -1.36 2.65 -1.73
C MET A 99 -0.20 3.56 -1.32
N ASP A 100 0.25 3.34 -0.09
CA ASP A 100 1.42 3.93 0.55
C ASP A 100 1.98 2.82 1.44
N VAL A 101 3.04 2.16 0.99
CA VAL A 101 3.55 0.92 1.59
C VAL A 101 5.07 0.93 1.77
N GLU A 102 5.63 2.12 1.97
CA GLU A 102 7.00 2.38 2.42
C GLU A 102 8.08 1.50 1.76
N GLY A 103 8.08 1.47 0.42
CA GLY A 103 9.11 0.83 -0.41
C GLY A 103 8.69 -0.51 -1.02
N THR A 104 7.56 -1.08 -0.61
CA THR A 104 7.11 -2.38 -1.14
C THR A 104 6.26 -2.25 -2.40
N GLU A 105 6.08 -1.03 -2.91
CA GLU A 105 5.40 -0.77 -4.19
C GLU A 105 6.07 -1.56 -5.31
N PHE A 106 7.41 -1.66 -5.25
CA PHE A 106 8.27 -2.36 -6.21
C PHE A 106 8.11 -3.88 -6.23
N ASP A 107 7.45 -4.46 -5.23
CA ASP A 107 7.12 -5.89 -5.22
C ASP A 107 5.62 -6.09 -5.50
N LEU A 108 4.77 -5.25 -4.91
CA LEU A 108 3.32 -5.39 -4.95
C LEU A 108 2.74 -5.06 -6.33
N ILE A 109 3.16 -3.95 -6.97
CA ILE A 109 2.67 -3.60 -8.32
C ILE A 109 3.08 -4.66 -9.35
N PRO A 110 4.34 -5.12 -9.42
CA PRO A 110 4.70 -6.17 -10.35
C PRO A 110 3.98 -7.50 -10.08
N ARG A 111 3.71 -7.84 -8.82
CA ARG A 111 2.90 -9.01 -8.46
C ARG A 111 1.46 -8.88 -8.97
N LEU A 112 0.81 -7.74 -8.79
CA LEU A 112 -0.53 -7.48 -9.30
C LEU A 112 -0.58 -7.57 -10.83
N ILE A 113 0.44 -7.05 -11.51
CA ILE A 113 0.58 -7.14 -12.97
C ILE A 113 0.77 -8.60 -13.40
N LYS A 114 1.71 -9.32 -12.78
CA LYS A 114 2.03 -10.71 -13.12
C LYS A 114 0.85 -11.66 -12.92
N THR A 115 0.06 -11.43 -11.88
CA THR A 115 -1.12 -12.25 -11.57
C THR A 115 -2.35 -11.82 -12.38
N GLY A 116 -2.34 -10.67 -13.05
CA GLY A 116 -3.51 -10.09 -13.72
C GLY A 116 -4.53 -9.46 -12.76
N ALA A 117 -4.27 -9.44 -11.45
CA ALA A 117 -5.15 -8.79 -10.47
C ALA A 117 -5.19 -7.27 -10.66
N ILE A 118 -4.14 -6.67 -11.25
CA ILE A 118 -4.12 -5.23 -11.56
C ILE A 118 -5.27 -4.78 -12.45
N CYS A 119 -5.80 -5.67 -13.30
CA CYS A 119 -6.91 -5.38 -14.21
C CYS A 119 -8.26 -5.20 -13.50
N LEU A 120 -8.32 -5.54 -12.21
CA LEU A 120 -9.50 -5.33 -11.37
C LEU A 120 -9.49 -3.95 -10.68
N ILE A 121 -8.47 -3.12 -10.94
CA ILE A 121 -8.31 -1.80 -10.34
C ILE A 121 -8.51 -0.76 -11.44
N ASP A 122 -9.51 0.11 -11.32
CA ASP A 122 -9.79 1.16 -12.29
C ASP A 122 -8.91 2.39 -12.05
N GLU A 123 -8.80 2.83 -10.79
CA GLU A 123 -8.03 4.01 -10.41
C GLU A 123 -7.05 3.67 -9.27
N LEU A 124 -5.77 3.97 -9.48
CA LEU A 124 -4.69 3.71 -8.53
C LEU A 124 -4.01 5.01 -8.10
N PHE A 125 -4.07 5.34 -6.81
CA PHE A 125 -3.33 6.42 -6.17
C PHE A 125 -2.11 5.84 -5.47
N LEU A 126 -0.91 6.09 -6.00
CA LEU A 126 0.31 5.44 -5.54
C LEU A 126 1.34 6.46 -5.06
N GLU A 127 1.70 6.36 -3.77
CA GLU A 127 2.88 7.01 -3.22
C GLU A 127 4.09 6.09 -3.40
N CYS A 128 4.98 6.45 -4.33
CA CYS A 128 6.15 5.64 -4.61
C CYS A 128 7.36 6.11 -3.81
N HIS A 129 7.91 5.19 -3.01
CA HIS A 129 9.02 5.45 -2.11
C HIS A 129 10.37 5.23 -2.80
N TYR A 130 10.98 6.32 -3.27
CA TYR A 130 12.34 6.32 -3.83
C TYR A 130 13.31 7.05 -2.91
N ASN A 131 14.59 6.97 -3.27
CA ASN A 131 15.67 7.62 -2.54
C ASN A 131 15.47 9.12 -2.45
N ARG A 132 15.07 9.57 -1.26
CA ARG A 132 15.16 10.96 -0.83
C ARG A 132 16.15 11.01 0.33
N TRP A 133 17.06 11.99 0.28
CA TRP A 133 18.03 12.19 1.32
C TRP A 133 17.33 12.46 2.64
N GLN A 134 17.53 11.59 3.62
CA GLN A 134 17.07 11.82 4.98
C GLN A 134 18.23 12.26 5.86
N ARG A 135 17.98 13.26 6.70
CA ARG A 135 18.90 13.64 7.77
C ARG A 135 18.76 12.60 8.87
N CYS A 136 19.58 11.57 8.84
CA CYS A 136 19.63 10.56 9.91
C CYS A 136 20.33 11.12 11.16
N CYS A 137 21.36 11.96 10.98
CA CYS A 137 22.16 12.57 12.04
C CYS A 137 22.59 13.99 11.61
N PRO A 138 22.97 14.88 12.55
CA PRO A 138 23.57 16.18 12.22
C PRO A 138 24.74 16.01 11.25
N GLY A 139 24.67 16.65 10.08
CA GLY A 139 25.71 16.60 9.05
C GLY A 139 25.74 15.33 8.18
N GLN A 140 24.97 14.28 8.49
CA GLN A 140 24.93 13.05 7.70
C GLN A 140 23.63 12.92 6.91
N ARG A 141 23.75 12.49 5.65
CA ARG A 141 22.61 12.13 4.81
C ARG A 141 22.70 10.66 4.48
N SER A 142 21.65 9.90 4.78
CA SER A 142 21.51 8.51 4.36
C SER A 142 20.33 8.34 3.40
N GLN A 143 20.42 7.30 2.57
CA GLN A 143 19.35 6.93 1.64
C GLN A 143 18.37 6.02 2.39
N LYS A 144 17.10 6.44 2.57
CA LYS A 144 16.04 5.58 3.17
C LYS A 144 15.71 4.39 2.25
N TYR A 145 15.80 4.61 0.94
CA TYR A 145 15.43 3.64 -0.09
C TYR A 145 16.53 3.51 -1.13
N ASN A 146 16.87 2.27 -1.51
CA ASN A 146 17.79 1.99 -2.61
C ASN A 146 17.02 1.88 -3.94
N LYS A 147 16.28 2.95 -4.27
CA LYS A 147 15.44 3.06 -5.49
C LYS A 147 15.53 4.45 -6.08
N THR A 148 15.46 4.59 -7.40
CA THR A 148 15.51 5.89 -8.08
C THR A 148 14.11 6.40 -8.44
N TYR A 149 13.99 7.70 -8.67
CA TYR A 149 12.73 8.28 -9.17
C TYR A 149 12.33 7.68 -10.53
N ASN A 150 13.30 7.40 -11.41
CA ASN A 150 13.03 6.75 -12.69
C ASN A 150 12.42 5.35 -12.53
N GLN A 151 12.81 4.61 -11.49
CA GLN A 151 12.18 3.32 -11.20
C GLN A 151 10.71 3.49 -10.76
N CYS A 152 10.38 4.56 -10.01
CA CYS A 152 8.98 4.90 -9.73
C CYS A 152 8.20 5.24 -11.02
N LEU A 153 8.79 6.04 -11.91
CA LEU A 153 8.17 6.34 -13.21
C LEU A 153 7.89 5.06 -14.01
N GLN A 154 8.87 4.14 -14.08
CA GLN A 154 8.68 2.84 -14.73
C GLN A 154 7.55 2.04 -14.08
N LEU A 155 7.44 2.08 -12.76
CA LEU A 155 6.37 1.40 -12.03
C LEU A 155 4.99 1.96 -12.42
N PHE A 156 4.83 3.29 -12.41
CA PHE A 156 3.59 3.95 -12.84
C PHE A 156 3.24 3.60 -14.29
N THR A 157 4.20 3.72 -15.21
CA THR A 157 3.98 3.40 -16.61
C THR A 157 3.61 1.93 -16.79
N SER A 158 4.23 1.00 -16.04
CA SER A 158 3.89 -0.42 -16.13
C SER A 158 2.43 -0.71 -15.74
N ALA A 159 1.90 -0.03 -14.72
CA ALA A 159 0.49 -0.14 -14.35
C ALA A 159 -0.43 0.53 -15.38
N GLN A 160 -0.06 1.69 -15.93
CA GLN A 160 -0.83 2.36 -16.99
C GLN A 160 -0.98 1.51 -18.26
N THR A 161 0.03 0.72 -18.63
CA THR A 161 -0.09 -0.20 -19.79
C THR A 161 -1.14 -1.30 -19.59
N LYS A 162 -1.69 -1.44 -18.37
CA LYS A 162 -2.78 -2.35 -18.03
C LYS A 162 -4.14 -1.66 -17.91
N TRP A 163 -4.29 -0.49 -18.52
CA TRP A 163 -5.52 0.31 -18.54
C TRP A 163 -5.99 0.82 -17.17
N VAL A 164 -5.10 0.86 -16.19
CA VAL A 164 -5.36 1.47 -14.88
C VAL A 164 -5.07 2.96 -14.96
N LEU A 165 -6.00 3.79 -14.47
CA LEU A 165 -5.75 5.23 -14.30
C LEU A 165 -4.86 5.43 -13.07
N VAL A 166 -3.59 5.78 -13.28
CA VAL A 166 -2.61 5.93 -12.20
C VAL A 166 -2.39 7.39 -11.85
N HIS A 167 -2.54 7.72 -10.57
CA HIS A 167 -2.29 9.02 -9.97
C HIS A 167 -1.09 8.92 -9.03
N GLN A 168 -0.13 9.84 -9.20
CA GLN A 168 0.95 10.00 -8.23
C GLN A 168 0.40 10.64 -6.96
N TRP A 169 0.65 9.99 -5.82
CA TRP A 169 0.35 10.51 -4.48
C TRP A 169 1.65 10.93 -3.78
N TRP A 170 1.57 11.91 -2.87
CA TRP A 170 2.70 12.55 -2.20
C TRP A 170 2.44 12.75 -0.72
#